data_AF-A0A935KKP6-F1
#
_entry.id   AF-A0A935KKP6-F1
#
_cell.length_a   1.000
_cell.length_b   1.000
_cell.length_c   1.000
_cell.angle_alpha   90.00
_cell.angle_beta   90.00
_cell.angle_gamma   90.00
#
_symmetry.space_group_name_H-M   'P 1'
#
loop_
_entity.id
_entity.type
_entity.pdbx_description
1 polymer ?
#
loop_
_entity_poly.entity_id
_entity_poly.type
_entity_poly.pdbx_seq_one_letter_code
_entity_poly.pdbx_strand_id
1 'polypeptide(L)'
;MNMKLVTIGLVLIFSNCLLQGFSLPSANETKTTCIDSTRGLFDSDEILQVKLNGKLKELLNDRESAEPQSFPFRFSYTNEQGVEAVIPVEVRTRGHFRRMKANCTYPPLLIKFPNQGAQVTTVFRNQKN
;
A
#
# COMPACT_ATOMS: atom_id res chain seq x y z
N MET A 1 -40.79 11.54 -51.86
CA MET A 1 -40.46 10.16 -52.30
C MET A 1 -41.20 9.19 -51.40
N ASN A 2 -42.25 8.57 -51.95
CA ASN A 2 -43.13 7.65 -51.25
C ASN A 2 -42.62 6.23 -51.48
N MET A 3 -42.44 5.45 -50.40
CA MET A 3 -42.21 4.01 -50.49
C MET A 3 -43.31 3.30 -49.71
N LYS A 4 -44.20 2.63 -50.43
CA LYS A 4 -45.12 1.61 -49.90
C LYS A 4 -44.85 0.33 -50.67
N LEU A 5 -44.58 -0.78 -49.97
CA LEU A 5 -44.91 -2.15 -50.40
C LEU A 5 -44.69 -3.10 -49.19
N VAL A 6 -45.76 -3.55 -48.53
CA VAL A 6 -46.44 -4.87 -48.67
C VAL A 6 -45.88 -5.91 -47.67
N THR A 7 -46.48 -6.04 -46.48
CA THR A 7 -47.52 -7.00 -46.00
C THR A 7 -47.05 -8.43 -45.61
N ILE A 8 -47.30 -8.73 -44.33
CA ILE A 8 -47.77 -9.98 -43.70
C ILE A 8 -46.84 -11.20 -43.63
N GLY A 9 -46.51 -11.55 -42.38
CA GLY A 9 -46.04 -12.87 -41.97
C GLY A 9 -46.34 -13.11 -40.49
N LEU A 10 -47.62 -13.35 -40.18
CA LEU A 10 -48.10 -13.84 -38.89
C LEU A 10 -47.77 -15.33 -38.79
N VAL A 11 -46.83 -15.72 -37.92
CA VAL A 11 -46.77 -17.07 -37.36
C VAL A 11 -46.47 -16.96 -35.87
N LEU A 12 -47.52 -17.11 -35.06
CA LEU A 12 -47.43 -17.44 -33.64
C LEU A 12 -47.11 -18.93 -33.53
N ILE A 13 -45.97 -19.28 -32.93
CA ILE A 13 -45.81 -20.57 -32.26
C ILE A 13 -45.32 -20.29 -30.84
N PHE A 14 -46.27 -20.30 -29.92
CA PHE A 14 -46.03 -20.59 -28.51
C PHE A 14 -45.45 -22.01 -28.41
N SER A 15 -44.26 -22.16 -27.83
CA SER A 15 -43.96 -23.36 -27.03
C SER A 15 -42.76 -23.11 -26.13
N ASN A 16 -43.01 -23.27 -24.83
CA ASN A 16 -42.06 -23.30 -23.74
C ASN A 16 -40.85 -24.20 -24.04
N CYS A 17 -39.65 -23.73 -23.72
CA CYS A 17 -38.87 -24.41 -22.68
C CYS A 17 -37.70 -23.56 -22.25
N LEU A 18 -37.77 -23.15 -20.98
CA LEU A 18 -36.65 -22.92 -20.10
C LEU A 18 -35.54 -23.94 -20.40
N LEU A 19 -34.45 -23.44 -20.97
CA LEU A 19 -33.07 -23.86 -20.75
C LEU A 19 -32.21 -22.73 -21.31
N GLN A 20 -32.37 -21.55 -20.69
CA GLN A 20 -31.35 -20.52 -20.77
C GLN A 20 -30.12 -21.11 -20.07
N GLY A 21 -29.21 -21.64 -20.88
CA GLY A 21 -27.83 -21.79 -20.46
C GLY A 21 -27.35 -20.42 -20.02
N PHE A 22 -27.33 -20.18 -18.71
CA PHE A 22 -26.59 -19.09 -18.10
C PHE A 22 -25.11 -19.38 -18.32
N SER A 23 -24.60 -19.06 -19.51
CA SER A 23 -23.20 -18.71 -19.66
C SER A 23 -23.02 -17.41 -18.89
N LEU A 24 -22.56 -17.51 -17.64
CA LEU A 24 -22.04 -16.36 -16.89
C LEU A 24 -20.99 -15.69 -17.79
N PRO A 25 -21.24 -14.47 -18.27
CA PRO A 25 -20.12 -13.63 -18.64
C PRO A 25 -19.39 -13.40 -17.31
N SER A 26 -18.15 -13.87 -17.20
CA SER A 26 -17.23 -13.39 -16.18
C SER A 26 -17.23 -11.88 -16.32
N ALA A 27 -17.92 -11.20 -15.40
CA ALA A 27 -17.78 -9.77 -15.25
C ALA A 27 -16.33 -9.56 -14.85
N ASN A 28 -15.49 -9.29 -15.86
CA ASN A 28 -14.37 -8.41 -15.65
C ASN A 28 -15.02 -7.08 -15.28
N GLU A 29 -15.34 -6.93 -13.99
CA GLU A 29 -15.49 -5.63 -13.40
C GLU A 29 -14.17 -4.92 -13.69
N THR A 30 -14.20 -4.09 -14.73
CA THR A 30 -13.31 -2.96 -14.82
C THR A 30 -13.65 -2.12 -13.60
N LYS A 31 -13.03 -2.49 -12.48
CA LYS A 31 -13.02 -1.72 -11.25
C LYS A 31 -12.34 -0.42 -11.64
N THR A 32 -13.17 0.54 -12.04
CA THR A 32 -12.83 1.94 -12.05
C THR A 32 -12.37 2.23 -10.64
N THR A 33 -11.05 2.17 -10.43
CA THR A 33 -10.41 2.62 -9.22
C THR A 33 -10.68 4.12 -9.17
N CYS A 34 -11.69 4.51 -8.40
CA CYS A 34 -11.57 5.76 -7.67
C CYS A 34 -10.15 5.75 -7.07
N ILE A 35 -9.38 6.83 -7.29
CA ILE A 35 -8.11 7.00 -6.60
C ILE A 35 -8.47 7.17 -5.13
N ASP A 36 -8.56 6.03 -4.48
CA ASP A 36 -8.89 5.88 -3.09
C ASP A 36 -7.62 6.24 -2.33
N SER A 37 -7.58 7.48 -1.83
CA SER A 37 -6.50 7.94 -0.96
C SER A 37 -6.48 7.23 0.40
N THR A 38 -7.26 6.16 0.57
CA THR A 38 -7.52 5.54 1.88
C THR A 38 -6.78 4.24 2.14
N ARG A 39 -6.08 3.61 1.18
CA ARG A 39 -5.35 2.37 1.50
C ARG A 39 -4.32 2.61 2.62
N GLY A 40 -4.47 1.87 3.71
CA GLY A 40 -3.64 1.86 4.90
C GLY A 40 -2.42 0.96 4.75
N LEU A 41 -1.45 1.11 5.66
CA LEU A 41 -0.21 0.32 5.69
C LEU A 41 -0.45 -1.20 5.78
N PHE A 42 -1.59 -1.63 6.32
CA PHE A 42 -1.91 -3.02 6.62
C PHE A 42 -3.13 -3.55 5.87
N ASP A 43 -3.57 -2.86 4.81
CA ASP A 43 -4.71 -3.30 4.00
C ASP A 43 -4.32 -4.36 2.95
N SER A 44 -3.05 -4.75 2.91
CA SER A 44 -2.49 -5.75 2.02
C SER A 44 -1.45 -6.58 2.77
N ASP A 45 -1.37 -7.87 2.42
CA ASP A 45 -0.34 -8.80 2.90
C ASP A 45 0.89 -8.83 1.98
N GLU A 46 0.91 -8.00 0.93
CA GLU A 46 2.05 -7.90 0.01
C GLU A 46 3.31 -7.34 0.70
N ILE A 47 4.48 -7.79 0.23
CA ILE A 47 5.76 -7.34 0.77
C ILE A 47 6.01 -5.88 0.41
N LEU A 48 6.04 -5.02 1.42
CA LEU A 48 6.48 -3.64 1.29
C LEU A 48 8.00 -3.52 1.40
N GLN A 49 8.67 -3.29 0.27
CA GLN A 49 10.12 -3.05 0.25
C GLN A 49 10.44 -1.62 0.66
N VAL A 50 11.28 -1.47 1.69
CA VAL A 50 11.65 -0.16 2.26
C VAL A 50 13.17 0.00 2.29
N LYS A 51 13.64 1.25 2.22
CA LYS A 51 15.05 1.62 2.35
C LYS A 51 15.22 2.65 3.44
N LEU A 52 16.26 2.47 4.24
CA LEU A 52 16.65 3.40 5.28
C LEU A 52 18.06 3.94 4.97
N ASN A 53 18.16 5.20 4.56
CA ASN A 53 19.40 5.83 4.13
C ASN A 53 19.86 6.91 5.12
N GLY A 54 21.08 6.78 5.63
CA GLY A 54 21.66 7.71 6.60
C GLY A 54 22.95 7.15 7.20
N LYS A 55 23.40 7.72 8.32
CA LYS A 55 24.63 7.36 9.02
C LYS A 55 24.47 6.06 9.82
N LEU A 56 24.26 4.94 9.13
CA LEU A 56 23.95 3.64 9.74
C LEU A 56 25.03 3.19 10.73
N LYS A 57 26.31 3.41 10.43
CA LYS A 57 27.41 3.03 11.34
C LYS A 57 27.36 3.79 12.66
N GLU A 58 27.01 5.07 12.66
CA GLU A 58 26.89 5.87 13.89
C GLU A 58 25.70 5.39 14.72
N LEU A 59 24.53 5.26 14.08
CA LEU A 59 23.31 4.71 14.69
C LEU A 59 23.55 3.32 15.33
N LEU A 60 24.17 2.40 14.59
CA LEU A 60 24.40 1.03 15.07
C LEU A 60 25.51 0.94 16.14
N ASN A 61 26.30 1.99 16.35
CA ASN A 61 27.29 2.01 17.43
C ASN A 61 26.78 2.69 18.70
N ASP A 62 25.73 3.50 18.61
CA ASP A 62 25.06 4.10 19.77
C ASP A 62 24.15 3.10 20.49
N ARG A 63 24.76 2.27 21.34
CA ARG A 63 24.11 1.10 21.96
C ARG A 63 24.24 1.04 23.49
N GLU A 64 25.24 1.72 24.04
CA GLU A 64 25.63 1.61 25.45
C GLU A 64 25.22 2.84 26.27
N SER A 65 24.87 3.95 25.62
CA SER A 65 24.30 5.13 26.29
C SER A 65 22.98 4.76 26.98
N ALA A 66 22.74 5.26 28.19
CA ALA A 66 21.42 5.12 28.84
C ALA A 66 20.31 5.64 27.91
N GLU A 67 20.55 6.78 27.26
CA GLU A 67 19.66 7.45 26.31
C GLU A 67 20.29 7.49 24.90
N PRO A 68 19.86 6.62 23.96
CA PRO A 68 20.35 6.64 22.59
C PRO A 68 19.85 7.87 21.85
N GLN A 69 20.76 8.47 21.09
CA GLN A 69 20.53 9.62 20.26
C GLN A 69 19.64 9.25 19.06
N SER A 70 18.85 10.23 18.62
CA SER A 70 18.07 10.13 17.38
C SER A 70 18.88 10.71 16.23
N PHE A 71 19.00 9.97 15.15
CA PHE A 71 19.76 10.33 13.96
C PHE A 71 18.81 10.60 12.79
N PRO A 72 19.07 11.62 11.94
CA PRO A 72 18.27 11.88 10.76
C PRO A 72 18.52 10.83 9.67
N PHE A 73 17.45 10.30 9.10
CA PHE A 73 17.47 9.34 7.99
C PHE A 73 16.42 9.70 6.94
N ARG A 74 16.60 9.16 5.74
CA ARG A 74 15.58 9.10 4.69
C ARG A 74 15.01 7.69 4.66
N PHE A 75 13.71 7.57 4.89
CA PHE A 75 12.93 6.36 4.70
C PHE A 75 12.28 6.43 3.33
N SER A 76 12.54 5.46 2.45
CA SER A 76 11.90 5.42 1.14
C SER A 76 11.27 4.07 0.81
N TYR A 77 10.23 4.12 -0.03
CA TYR A 77 9.52 2.94 -0.53
C TYR A 77 8.88 3.28 -1.88
N THR A 78 8.58 2.26 -2.68
CA THR A 78 7.83 2.43 -3.93
C THR A 78 6.34 2.37 -3.61
N ASN A 79 5.59 3.42 -3.95
CA ASN A 79 4.14 3.45 -3.77
C ASN A 79 3.43 2.63 -4.84
N GLU A 80 2.10 2.52 -4.73
CA GLU A 80 1.27 1.74 -5.66
C GLU A 80 1.30 2.27 -7.09
N GLN A 81 1.63 3.56 -7.27
CA GLN A 81 1.81 4.20 -8.57
C GLN A 81 3.21 3.94 -9.17
N GLY A 82 4.05 3.14 -8.51
CA GLY A 82 5.42 2.86 -8.94
C GLY A 82 6.41 4.00 -8.68
N VAL A 83 6.01 5.04 -7.94
CA VAL A 83 6.82 6.22 -7.63
C VAL A 83 7.52 6.05 -6.28
N GLU A 84 8.79 6.43 -6.20
CA GLU A 84 9.51 6.45 -4.93
C GLU A 84 8.99 7.58 -4.04
N ALA A 85 8.41 7.21 -2.89
CA ALA A 85 8.06 8.13 -1.82
C ALA A 85 9.22 8.19 -0.82
N VAL A 86 9.62 9.40 -0.42
CA VAL A 86 10.70 9.64 0.54
C VAL A 86 10.16 10.42 1.74
N ILE A 87 10.38 9.90 2.94
CA ILE A 87 9.97 10.49 4.20
C ILE A 87 11.21 10.78 5.05
N PRO A 88 11.48 12.03 5.45
CA PRO A 88 12.51 12.30 6.45
C PRO A 88 12.04 11.76 7.81
N VAL A 89 12.86 10.94 8.45
CA VAL A 89 12.56 10.30 9.74
C VAL A 89 13.72 10.49 10.70
N GLU A 90 13.47 10.36 12.00
CA GLU A 90 14.53 10.16 12.97
C GLU A 90 14.61 8.69 13.37
N VAL A 91 15.81 8.17 13.60
CA VAL A 91 16.00 6.77 13.95
C VAL A 91 16.93 6.67 15.15
N ARG A 92 16.58 5.81 16.10
CA ARG A 92 17.45 5.46 17.23
C ARG A 92 17.41 3.97 17.51
N THR A 93 18.42 3.44 18.17
CA THR A 93 18.39 2.06 18.68
C THR A 93 17.39 1.96 19.84
N ARG A 94 16.71 0.81 19.99
CA ARG A 94 15.61 0.61 20.93
C ARG A 94 15.83 -0.60 21.83
N GLY A 95 15.30 -0.49 23.04
CA GLY A 95 15.31 -1.54 24.05
C GLY A 95 16.48 -1.38 25.02
N HIS A 96 16.37 -2.02 26.18
CA HIS A 96 17.44 -2.06 27.15
C HIS A 96 18.39 -3.24 26.86
N PHE A 97 17.89 -4.46 27.04
CA PHE A 97 18.65 -5.69 26.82
C PHE A 97 19.03 -5.92 25.34
N ARG A 98 18.05 -5.89 24.43
CA ARG A 98 18.26 -6.17 22.99
C ARG A 98 19.10 -5.11 22.27
N ARG A 99 19.29 -3.95 22.88
CA ARG A 99 20.17 -2.90 22.34
C ARG A 99 21.63 -3.21 22.59
N MET A 100 22.00 -3.91 23.66
CA MET A 100 23.40 -4.16 24.03
C MET A 100 24.12 -5.03 22.99
N LYS A 101 25.38 -4.68 22.67
CA LYS A 101 26.22 -5.43 21.70
C LYS A 101 26.39 -6.91 22.09
N ALA A 102 26.46 -7.18 23.39
CA ALA A 102 26.57 -8.53 23.93
C ALA A 102 25.37 -9.44 23.60
N ASN A 103 24.18 -8.86 23.34
CA ASN A 103 22.94 -9.63 23.24
C ASN A 103 22.40 -9.75 21.81
N CYS A 104 22.69 -8.78 20.93
CA CYS A 104 22.19 -8.79 19.55
C CYS A 104 23.26 -8.26 18.58
N THR A 105 23.44 -8.90 17.43
CA THR A 105 24.31 -8.36 16.37
C THR A 105 23.72 -7.04 15.84
N TYR A 106 22.42 -7.04 15.54
CA TYR A 106 21.67 -5.88 15.10
C TYR A 106 20.62 -5.49 16.16
N PRO A 107 20.70 -4.28 16.74
CA PRO A 107 19.71 -3.83 17.71
C PRO A 107 18.38 -3.51 17.00
N PRO A 108 17.24 -3.65 17.71
CA PRO A 108 15.98 -3.10 17.23
C PRO A 108 16.10 -1.59 16.99
N LEU A 109 15.45 -1.09 15.94
CA LEU A 109 15.40 0.34 15.62
C LEU A 109 14.02 0.90 15.94
N LEU A 110 13.96 2.10 16.50
CA LEU A 110 12.76 2.93 16.55
C LEU A 110 12.86 3.95 15.42
N ILE A 111 11.89 3.91 14.50
CA ILE A 111 11.76 4.89 13.42
C ILE A 111 10.65 5.86 13.81
N LYS A 112 11.01 7.13 13.93
CA LYS A 112 10.15 8.24 14.29
C LYS A 112 9.69 8.93 13.02
N PHE A 113 8.43 8.74 12.64
CA PHE A 113 7.84 9.46 11.52
C PHE A 113 7.41 10.87 11.95
N PRO A 114 7.55 11.89 11.07
CA PRO A 114 7.13 13.25 11.37
C PRO A 114 5.61 13.35 11.30
N ASN A 115 4.95 14.11 12.18
CA ASN A 115 3.48 14.23 12.19
C ASN A 115 2.89 15.11 11.07
N GLN A 116 3.74 15.66 10.21
CA GLN A 116 3.40 16.65 9.18
C GLN A 116 4.33 16.46 7.96
N GLY A 117 3.98 17.11 6.83
CA GLY A 117 4.79 17.09 5.61
C GLY A 117 4.59 15.82 4.80
N ALA A 118 5.65 15.33 4.16
CA ALA A 118 5.57 14.23 3.17
C ALA A 118 4.91 12.95 3.70
N GLN A 119 4.93 12.69 5.01
CA GLN A 119 4.29 11.52 5.62
C GLN A 119 2.76 11.52 5.47
N VAL A 120 2.09 12.68 5.52
CA VAL A 120 0.62 12.75 5.61
C VAL A 120 -0.11 12.21 4.38
N THR A 121 0.56 12.18 3.22
CA THR A 121 0.02 11.67 1.96
C THR A 121 0.48 10.24 1.65
N THR A 122 1.18 9.58 2.58
CA THR A 122 1.72 8.23 2.40
C THR A 122 0.90 7.18 3.16
N VAL A 123 1.21 5.90 2.93
CA VAL A 123 0.64 4.79 3.72
C VAL A 123 1.07 4.85 5.19
N PHE A 124 2.13 5.61 5.51
CA PHE A 124 2.64 5.80 6.87
C PHE A 124 1.99 6.97 7.62
N ARG A 125 0.98 7.65 7.07
CA ARG A 125 0.31 8.84 7.65
C ARG A 125 -0.19 8.71 9.09
N ASN A 126 -0.48 7.49 9.54
CA ASN A 126 -0.99 7.20 10.88
C ASN A 126 0.09 6.70 11.86
N GLN A 127 1.35 6.61 11.44
CA GLN A 127 2.45 6.17 12.30
C GLN A 127 2.93 7.36 13.14
N LYS A 128 2.52 7.40 14.41
CA LYS A 128 2.92 8.40 15.41
C LYS A 128 3.86 7.77 16.43
N ASN A 129 4.72 8.58 17.05
CA ASN A 129 5.61 8.16 18.15
C ASN A 129 4.89 8.00 19.48
#